data_AF-A0A1A8QYR3-F1
#
_entry.id   AF-A0A1A8QYR3-F1
#
_cell.length_a   1.000
_cell.length_b   1.000
_cell.length_c   1.000
_cell.angle_alpha   90.00
_cell.angle_beta   90.00
_cell.angle_gamma   90.00
#
_symmetry.space_group_name_H-M   'P 1'
#
loop_
_entity.id
_entity.type
_entity.pdbx_description
1 polymer ?
#
loop_
_entity_poly.entity_id
_entity_poly.type
_entity_poly.pdbx_seq_one_letter_code
_entity_poly.pdbx_strand_id
1 'polypeptide(L)'
;EGIQAAVKSTRDLTPQVVSAARILLRNPGNQAAYEHFETMKNQWIDNVEKMTGLVDEAIDTKSLLDASEDAIKKDLDKCRVAMANHQPQMLVAGATSIARRANRILLVAKREVENSEDPKFREVVKAASDELSKTISPMVMNAKAVAGNIQDPHLQKGFLDSGYRILGAVAKVREAFQPQEPDFPPPPPDIGQLNIDDYPAPPKPPLPEGEVPPPRPPPPEEKDEEFPEHKAGDIVNEPMMVAARQLHDEARKWSSKGNDIIGAAKRMALLMAEMSRLVRGGSGNKRALIQCAKDIAKASDEVTRLAKEVAKQCTDKRIRTNLLQVCERIPTISTQLKILSTVKATMLGRTNISDEESEQATEMLVHNAQNLMQSVKETVREAEAASIKIRTDAGFTLHWVRKTPWYQ
;
A
#
# COMPACT_ATOMS: atom_id res chain seq x y z
N GLU A 1 9.69 -3.83 11.22
CA GLU A 1 10.18 -4.88 12.15
C GLU A 1 10.92 -6.03 11.46
N GLY A 2 10.36 -6.66 10.41
CA GLY A 2 11.02 -7.78 9.72
C GLY A 2 12.45 -7.51 9.22
N ILE A 3 12.69 -6.36 8.59
CA ILE A 3 14.04 -5.96 8.13
C ILE A 3 15.01 -5.86 9.31
N GLN A 4 14.61 -5.24 10.42
CA GLN A 4 15.46 -5.07 11.60
C GLN A 4 15.83 -6.42 12.23
N ALA A 5 14.89 -7.37 12.26
CA ALA A 5 15.17 -8.73 12.71
C ALA A 5 16.20 -9.42 11.82
N ALA A 6 16.05 -9.32 10.48
CA ALA A 6 17.00 -9.89 9.54
C ALA A 6 18.40 -9.24 9.64
N VAL A 7 18.48 -7.92 9.83
CA VAL A 7 19.73 -7.19 10.09
C VAL A 7 20.42 -7.70 11.35
N LYS A 8 19.67 -7.88 12.44
CA LYS A 8 20.19 -8.42 13.70
C LYS A 8 20.75 -9.83 13.49
N SER A 9 19.99 -10.73 12.85
CA SER A 9 20.43 -12.10 12.56
C SER A 9 21.69 -12.13 11.68
N THR A 10 21.80 -11.25 10.67
CA THR A 10 23.02 -11.16 9.84
C THR A 10 24.23 -10.79 10.68
N ARG A 11 24.09 -9.81 11.58
CA ARG A 11 25.17 -9.38 12.49
C ARG A 11 25.62 -10.51 13.40
N ASP A 12 24.67 -11.29 13.92
CA ASP A 12 24.94 -12.36 14.88
C ASP A 12 25.52 -13.63 14.19
N LEU A 13 25.12 -13.92 12.94
CA LEU A 13 25.61 -15.07 12.16
C LEU A 13 27.00 -14.82 11.54
N THR A 14 27.30 -13.59 11.12
CA THR A 14 28.57 -13.25 10.44
C THR A 14 29.82 -13.75 11.18
N PRO A 15 30.03 -13.48 12.49
CA PRO A 15 31.20 -14.00 13.19
C PRO A 15 31.22 -15.53 13.30
N GLN A 16 30.06 -16.19 13.33
CA GLN A 16 29.95 -17.65 13.38
C GLN A 16 30.41 -18.29 12.08
N VAL A 17 29.98 -17.74 10.92
CA VAL A 17 30.47 -18.20 9.60
C VAL A 17 31.98 -18.05 9.50
N VAL A 18 32.52 -16.90 9.93
CA VAL A 18 33.98 -16.65 9.92
C VAL A 18 34.72 -17.65 10.83
N SER A 19 34.16 -17.98 12.00
CA SER A 19 34.73 -18.97 12.89
C SER A 19 34.75 -20.36 12.25
N ALA A 20 33.62 -20.79 11.68
CA ALA A 20 33.51 -22.08 11.00
C ALA A 20 34.47 -22.19 9.80
N ALA A 21 34.60 -21.12 9.00
CA ALA A 21 35.55 -21.04 7.90
C ALA A 21 37.01 -21.16 8.38
N ARG A 22 37.35 -20.54 9.53
CA ARG A 22 38.68 -20.64 10.12
C ARG A 22 38.98 -22.05 10.64
N ILE A 23 37.99 -22.74 11.20
CA ILE A 23 38.13 -24.14 11.62
C ILE A 23 38.40 -25.03 10.40
N LEU A 24 37.65 -24.83 9.31
CA LEU A 24 37.87 -25.57 8.06
C LEU A 24 39.27 -25.33 7.49
N LEU A 25 39.76 -24.09 7.48
CA LEU A 25 41.10 -23.74 7.01
C LEU A 25 42.21 -24.46 7.82
N ARG A 26 42.02 -24.63 9.13
CA ARG A 26 42.98 -25.32 10.01
C ARG A 26 42.91 -26.85 9.90
N ASN A 27 41.83 -27.39 9.34
CA ASN A 27 41.60 -28.83 9.24
C ASN A 27 41.26 -29.23 7.79
N PRO A 28 42.22 -29.13 6.85
CA PRO A 28 41.99 -29.55 5.46
C PRO A 28 41.55 -31.02 5.40
N GLY A 29 40.49 -31.32 4.63
CA GLY A 29 39.94 -32.67 4.48
C GLY A 29 39.04 -33.14 5.63
N ASN A 30 38.82 -32.34 6.68
CA ASN A 30 37.89 -32.69 7.75
C ASN A 30 36.43 -32.45 7.31
N GLN A 31 35.68 -33.53 7.14
CA GLN A 31 34.29 -33.51 6.70
C GLN A 31 33.35 -32.79 7.68
N ALA A 32 33.52 -32.98 9.00
CA ALA A 32 32.68 -32.34 10.00
C ALA A 32 32.89 -30.82 10.03
N ALA A 33 34.13 -30.36 9.84
CA ALA A 33 34.43 -28.93 9.71
C ALA A 33 33.79 -28.32 8.45
N TYR A 34 33.79 -29.06 7.35
CA TYR A 34 33.14 -28.64 6.10
C TYR A 34 31.62 -28.55 6.26
N GLU A 35 30.97 -29.57 6.83
CA GLU A 35 29.52 -29.58 7.06
C GLU A 35 29.07 -28.46 8.01
N HIS A 36 29.84 -28.19 9.06
CA HIS A 36 29.56 -27.07 9.95
C HIS A 36 29.68 -25.72 9.23
N PHE A 37 30.72 -25.53 8.42
CA PHE A 37 30.87 -24.33 7.60
C PHE A 37 29.72 -24.16 6.60
N GLU A 38 29.35 -25.22 5.87
CA GLU A 38 28.24 -25.16 4.91
C GLU A 38 26.93 -24.82 5.60
N THR A 39 26.66 -25.39 6.77
CA THR A 39 25.45 -25.08 7.56
C THR A 39 25.41 -23.60 7.95
N MET A 40 26.50 -23.08 8.52
CA MET A 40 26.58 -21.67 8.92
C MET A 40 26.52 -20.71 7.73
N LYS A 41 27.22 -21.06 6.64
CA LYS A 41 27.18 -20.30 5.37
C LYS A 41 25.76 -20.22 4.84
N ASN A 42 25.06 -21.34 4.72
CA ASN A 42 23.73 -21.39 4.14
C ASN A 42 22.72 -20.64 5.02
N GLN A 43 22.77 -20.80 6.35
CA GLN A 43 21.94 -20.00 7.26
C GLN A 43 22.15 -18.49 7.10
N TRP A 44 23.40 -18.06 6.91
CA TRP A 44 23.71 -16.65 6.65
C TRP A 44 23.19 -16.20 5.29
N ILE A 45 23.37 -17.01 4.22
CA ILE A 45 22.86 -16.72 2.88
C ILE A 45 21.34 -16.59 2.91
N ASP A 46 20.63 -17.57 3.48
CA ASP A 46 19.17 -17.57 3.59
C ASP A 46 18.66 -16.31 4.29
N ASN A 47 19.33 -15.89 5.36
CA ASN A 47 18.97 -14.67 6.08
C ASN A 47 19.24 -13.40 5.26
N VAL A 48 20.34 -13.35 4.50
CA VAL A 48 20.65 -12.21 3.60
C VAL A 48 19.69 -12.15 2.42
N GLU A 49 19.30 -13.29 1.85
CA GLU A 49 18.28 -13.37 0.79
C GLU A 49 16.92 -12.91 1.30
N LYS A 50 16.52 -13.35 2.50
CA LYS A 50 15.32 -12.87 3.19
C LYS A 50 15.37 -11.36 3.43
N MET A 51 16.49 -10.85 3.96
CA MET A 51 16.69 -9.42 4.18
C MET A 51 16.56 -8.64 2.87
N THR A 52 17.15 -9.15 1.78
CA THR A 52 17.07 -8.54 0.46
C THR A 52 15.63 -8.49 -0.03
N GLY A 53 14.86 -9.57 0.15
CA GLY A 53 13.43 -9.59 -0.16
C GLY A 53 12.65 -8.51 0.57
N LEU A 54 12.80 -8.42 1.89
CA LEU A 54 12.10 -7.43 2.71
C LEU A 54 12.50 -5.98 2.36
N VAL A 55 13.76 -5.74 2.01
CA VAL A 55 14.22 -4.41 1.57
C VAL A 55 13.63 -4.06 0.21
N ASP A 56 13.59 -5.00 -0.73
CA ASP A 56 12.97 -4.79 -2.05
C ASP A 56 11.47 -4.48 -1.91
N GLU A 57 10.77 -5.17 -1.00
CA GLU A 57 9.35 -4.92 -0.72
C GLU A 57 9.06 -3.54 -0.11
N ALA A 58 10.05 -2.94 0.56
CA ALA A 58 9.95 -1.63 1.19
C ALA A 58 10.32 -0.48 0.24
N ILE A 59 10.74 -0.78 -1.00
CA ILE A 59 11.11 0.20 -2.01
C ILE A 59 10.06 0.16 -3.13
N ASP A 60 9.69 1.33 -3.65
CA ASP A 60 8.87 1.41 -4.86
C ASP A 60 9.57 0.70 -6.03
N THR A 61 8.92 -0.32 -6.59
CA THR A 61 9.48 -1.15 -7.66
C THR A 61 9.88 -0.31 -8.87
N LYS A 62 9.07 0.68 -9.25
CA LYS A 62 9.37 1.56 -10.39
C LYS A 62 10.67 2.32 -10.16
N SER A 63 10.80 2.98 -9.00
CA SER A 63 12.01 3.71 -8.61
C SER A 63 13.24 2.79 -8.53
N LEU A 64 13.09 1.55 -8.06
CA LEU A 64 14.16 0.56 -8.05
C LEU A 64 14.62 0.19 -9.46
N LEU A 65 13.68 0.02 -10.40
CA LEU A 65 13.98 -0.28 -11.81
C LEU A 65 14.66 0.90 -12.49
N ASP A 66 14.16 2.13 -12.31
CA ASP A 66 14.78 3.36 -12.84
C ASP A 66 16.24 3.51 -12.34
N ALA A 67 16.45 3.38 -11.02
CA ALA A 67 17.78 3.47 -10.44
C ALA A 67 18.72 2.34 -10.92
N SER A 68 18.18 1.14 -11.15
CA SER A 68 18.94 -0.01 -11.66
C SER A 68 19.33 0.18 -13.12
N GLU A 69 18.43 0.71 -13.96
CA GLU A 69 18.70 1.06 -15.35
C GLU A 69 19.81 2.10 -15.45
N ASP A 70 19.72 3.19 -14.68
CA ASP A 70 20.73 4.25 -14.66
C ASP A 70 22.08 3.76 -14.12
N ALA A 71 22.08 2.85 -13.16
CA ALA A 71 23.31 2.23 -12.69
C ALA A 71 23.95 1.34 -13.76
N ILE A 72 23.16 0.63 -14.57
CA ILE A 72 23.68 -0.14 -15.72
C ILE A 72 24.28 0.80 -16.78
N LYS A 73 23.65 1.95 -17.07
CA LYS A 73 24.22 2.97 -17.98
C LYS A 73 25.61 3.42 -17.49
N LYS A 74 25.72 3.76 -16.20
CA LYS A 74 27.00 4.16 -15.58
C LYS A 74 28.04 3.04 -15.62
N ASP A 75 27.64 1.79 -15.39
CA ASP A 75 28.56 0.65 -15.44
C ASP A 75 29.02 0.36 -16.88
N LEU A 76 28.18 0.60 -17.90
CA LEU A 76 28.58 0.56 -19.32
C LEU A 76 29.59 1.65 -19.67
N ASP A 77 29.42 2.87 -19.15
CA ASP A 77 30.39 3.95 -19.36
C ASP A 77 31.74 3.64 -18.71
N LYS A 78 31.76 3.02 -17.52
CA LYS A 78 33.00 2.52 -16.91
C LYS A 78 33.68 1.47 -17.79
N CYS A 79 32.91 0.55 -18.39
CA CYS A 79 33.45 -0.42 -19.33
C CYS A 79 34.06 0.25 -20.58
N ARG A 80 33.43 1.31 -21.10
CA ARG A 80 33.97 2.12 -22.21
C ARG A 80 35.31 2.75 -21.85
N VAL A 81 35.38 3.39 -20.69
CA VAL A 81 36.63 3.98 -20.18
C VAL A 81 37.70 2.92 -19.96
N ALA A 82 37.33 1.74 -19.44
CA ALA A 82 38.25 0.62 -19.26
C ALA A 82 38.82 0.10 -20.60
N MET A 83 38.00 0.05 -21.66
CA MET A 83 38.47 -0.31 -23.01
C MET A 83 39.45 0.74 -23.57
N ALA A 84 39.11 2.02 -23.43
CA ALA A 84 39.97 3.13 -23.88
C ALA A 84 41.32 3.17 -23.15
N ASN A 85 41.34 2.82 -21.86
CA ASN A 85 42.54 2.80 -21.03
C ASN A 85 43.25 1.43 -21.02
N HIS A 86 42.80 0.46 -21.81
CA HIS A 86 43.35 -0.90 -21.87
C HIS A 86 43.40 -1.63 -20.53
N GLN A 87 42.31 -1.55 -19.75
CA GLN A 87 42.16 -2.15 -18.42
C GLN A 87 41.17 -3.34 -18.44
N PRO A 88 41.61 -4.56 -18.81
CA PRO A 88 40.70 -5.71 -18.94
C PRO A 88 40.06 -6.14 -17.61
N GLN A 89 40.75 -5.99 -16.48
CA GLN A 89 40.17 -6.30 -15.17
C GLN A 89 38.99 -5.38 -14.82
N MET A 90 39.11 -4.09 -15.15
CA MET A 90 38.06 -3.10 -14.91
C MET A 90 36.84 -3.33 -15.82
N LEU A 91 37.07 -3.74 -17.07
CA LEU A 91 36.01 -4.17 -17.98
C LEU A 91 35.24 -5.37 -17.41
N VAL A 92 35.95 -6.41 -16.95
CA VAL A 92 35.33 -7.61 -16.38
C VAL A 92 34.53 -7.27 -15.12
N ALA A 93 35.05 -6.39 -14.25
CA ALA A 93 34.34 -5.92 -13.06
C ALA A 93 33.06 -5.15 -13.42
N GLY A 94 33.11 -4.28 -14.43
CA GLY A 94 31.93 -3.56 -14.94
C GLY A 94 30.89 -4.49 -15.55
N ALA A 95 31.30 -5.41 -16.43
CA ALA A 95 30.41 -6.42 -17.02
C ALA A 95 29.76 -7.32 -15.96
N THR A 96 30.52 -7.70 -14.92
CA THR A 96 30.00 -8.47 -13.78
C THR A 96 28.93 -7.68 -13.02
N SER A 97 29.15 -6.37 -12.82
CA SER A 97 28.18 -5.49 -12.17
C SER A 97 26.89 -5.37 -12.97
N ILE A 98 26.99 -5.19 -14.30
CA ILE A 98 25.83 -5.17 -15.21
C ILE A 98 25.06 -6.49 -15.12
N ALA A 99 25.74 -7.63 -15.23
CA ALA A 99 25.09 -8.94 -15.16
C ALA A 99 24.38 -9.16 -13.81
N ARG A 100 24.98 -8.75 -12.69
CA ARG A 100 24.35 -8.85 -11.37
C ARG A 100 23.12 -7.95 -11.25
N ARG A 101 23.15 -6.73 -11.77
CA ARG A 101 22.01 -5.81 -11.79
C ARG A 101 20.87 -6.34 -12.66
N ALA A 102 21.18 -6.85 -13.85
CA ALA A 102 20.19 -7.47 -14.73
C ALA A 102 19.51 -8.68 -14.06
N ASN A 103 20.28 -9.55 -13.41
CA ASN A 103 19.71 -10.68 -12.65
C ASN A 103 18.85 -10.23 -11.46
N ARG A 104 19.24 -9.14 -10.77
CA ARG A 104 18.42 -8.55 -9.70
C ARG A 104 17.08 -8.02 -10.23
N ILE A 105 17.08 -7.35 -11.39
CA ILE A 105 15.85 -6.90 -12.05
C ILE A 105 14.93 -8.09 -12.36
N LEU A 106 15.48 -9.19 -12.90
CA LEU A 106 14.72 -10.43 -13.13
C LEU A 106 14.12 -11.01 -11.84
N LEU A 107 14.88 -10.99 -10.74
CA LEU A 107 14.40 -11.48 -9.44
C LEU A 107 13.23 -10.63 -8.92
N VAL A 108 13.34 -9.29 -9.01
CA VAL A 108 12.27 -8.37 -8.63
C VAL A 108 11.04 -8.58 -9.50
N ALA A 109 11.21 -8.64 -10.83
CA ALA A 109 10.11 -8.86 -11.75
C ALA A 109 9.39 -10.20 -11.49
N LYS A 110 10.15 -11.27 -11.21
CA LYS A 110 9.59 -12.58 -10.85
C LYS A 110 8.73 -12.49 -9.58
N ARG A 111 9.21 -11.81 -8.53
CA ARG A 111 8.45 -11.63 -7.29
C ARG A 111 7.15 -10.85 -7.51
N GLU A 112 7.18 -9.81 -8.32
CA GLU A 112 5.97 -9.03 -8.62
C GLU A 112 4.95 -9.82 -9.47
N VAL A 113 5.42 -10.70 -10.35
CA VAL A 113 4.58 -11.67 -11.09
C VAL A 113 3.97 -12.73 -10.17
N GLU A 114 4.68 -13.15 -9.11
CA GLU A 114 4.20 -14.06 -8.09
C GLU A 114 3.19 -13.38 -7.14
N ASN A 115 3.39 -12.09 -6.88
CA ASN A 115 2.51 -11.23 -6.07
C ASN A 115 1.18 -10.90 -6.76
N SER A 116 1.19 -10.71 -8.08
CA SER A 116 0.01 -10.34 -8.84
C SER A 116 -0.83 -11.54 -9.30
N GLU A 117 -2.15 -11.33 -9.35
CA GLU A 117 -3.14 -12.24 -9.93
C GLU A 117 -3.74 -11.70 -11.24
N ASP A 118 -3.37 -10.49 -11.67
CA ASP A 118 -3.78 -9.92 -12.97
C ASP A 118 -3.06 -10.67 -14.11
N PRO A 119 -3.78 -11.43 -14.97
CA PRO A 119 -3.17 -12.18 -16.05
C PRO A 119 -2.40 -11.29 -17.04
N LYS A 120 -2.92 -10.10 -17.38
CA LYS A 120 -2.34 -9.22 -18.38
C LYS A 120 -1.00 -8.67 -17.89
N PHE A 121 -0.97 -8.12 -16.67
CA PHE A 121 0.27 -7.66 -16.05
C PHE A 121 1.31 -8.79 -15.95
N ARG A 122 0.90 -9.98 -15.46
CA ARG A 122 1.81 -11.11 -15.31
C ARG A 122 2.41 -11.56 -16.64
N GLU A 123 1.63 -11.57 -17.71
CA GLU A 123 2.10 -11.96 -19.04
C GLU A 123 3.10 -10.94 -19.60
N VAL A 124 2.77 -9.65 -19.54
CA VAL A 124 3.64 -8.56 -20.04
C VAL A 124 4.99 -8.54 -19.31
N VAL A 125 4.97 -8.63 -17.98
CA VAL A 125 6.21 -8.63 -17.17
C VAL A 125 7.03 -9.89 -17.43
N LYS A 126 6.40 -11.07 -17.57
CA LYS A 126 7.10 -12.32 -17.92
C LYS A 126 7.77 -12.22 -19.29
N ALA A 127 7.05 -11.73 -20.30
CA ALA A 127 7.58 -11.59 -21.65
C ALA A 127 8.81 -10.66 -21.69
N ALA A 128 8.74 -9.51 -21.02
CA ALA A 128 9.86 -8.59 -20.91
C ALA A 128 11.05 -9.20 -20.13
N SER A 129 10.77 -9.96 -19.06
CA SER A 129 11.79 -10.67 -18.28
C SER A 129 12.50 -11.75 -19.09
N ASP A 130 11.76 -12.51 -19.89
CA ASP A 130 12.32 -13.54 -20.78
C ASP A 130 13.21 -12.93 -21.86
N GLU A 131 12.86 -11.75 -22.39
CA GLU A 131 13.70 -11.00 -23.31
C GLU A 131 15.01 -10.57 -22.62
N LEU A 132 14.93 -9.95 -21.42
CA LEU A 132 16.11 -9.54 -20.66
C LEU A 132 17.03 -10.72 -20.34
N SER A 133 16.50 -11.85 -19.89
CA SER A 133 17.29 -13.04 -19.55
C SER A 133 18.17 -13.52 -20.71
N LYS A 134 17.63 -13.51 -21.94
CA LYS A 134 18.35 -13.93 -23.16
C LYS A 134 19.52 -13.00 -23.52
N THR A 135 19.53 -11.76 -23.03
CA THR A 135 20.59 -10.79 -23.35
C THR A 135 21.84 -10.89 -22.46
N ILE A 136 21.73 -11.51 -21.27
CA ILE A 136 22.81 -11.52 -20.27
C ILE A 136 24.01 -12.36 -20.74
N SER A 137 23.77 -13.61 -21.16
CA SER A 137 24.84 -14.54 -21.55
C SER A 137 25.69 -14.00 -22.73
N PRO A 138 25.11 -13.50 -23.84
CA PRO A 138 25.87 -12.88 -24.92
C PRO A 138 26.78 -11.73 -24.45
N MET A 139 26.29 -10.85 -23.58
CA MET A 139 27.10 -9.74 -23.06
C MET A 139 28.30 -10.25 -22.24
N VAL A 140 28.11 -11.25 -21.37
CA VAL A 140 29.19 -11.84 -20.58
C VAL A 140 30.23 -12.53 -21.46
N MET A 141 29.80 -13.24 -22.51
CA MET A 141 30.71 -13.87 -23.47
C MET A 141 31.52 -12.81 -24.24
N ASN A 142 30.87 -11.74 -24.70
CA ASN A 142 31.56 -10.65 -25.40
C ASN A 142 32.52 -9.89 -24.48
N ALA A 143 32.17 -9.69 -23.21
CA ALA A 143 33.08 -9.10 -22.23
C ALA A 143 34.34 -9.94 -22.03
N LYS A 144 34.20 -11.27 -21.97
CA LYS A 144 35.34 -12.20 -21.88
C LYS A 144 36.21 -12.15 -23.14
N ALA A 145 35.61 -12.06 -24.33
CA ALA A 145 36.33 -11.95 -25.58
C ALA A 145 37.17 -10.66 -25.63
N VAL A 146 36.58 -9.51 -25.28
CA VAL A 146 37.29 -8.23 -25.19
C VAL A 146 38.38 -8.28 -24.12
N ALA A 147 38.15 -8.92 -22.97
CA ALA A 147 39.19 -9.06 -21.95
C ALA A 147 40.42 -9.84 -22.44
N GLY A 148 40.24 -10.78 -23.38
CA GLY A 148 41.33 -11.51 -24.03
C GLY A 148 42.11 -10.69 -25.07
N ASN A 149 41.45 -9.77 -25.75
CA ASN A 149 42.09 -8.82 -26.69
C ASN A 149 41.40 -7.46 -26.66
N ILE A 150 41.78 -6.63 -25.68
CA ILE A 150 41.07 -5.38 -25.39
C ILE A 150 41.28 -4.29 -26.44
N GLN A 151 42.25 -4.44 -27.34
CA GLN A 151 42.55 -3.45 -28.37
C GLN A 151 41.74 -3.67 -29.65
N ASP A 152 41.08 -4.82 -29.80
CA ASP A 152 40.30 -5.15 -31.01
C ASP A 152 39.00 -4.34 -31.08
N PRO A 153 38.86 -3.42 -32.05
CA PRO A 153 37.67 -2.58 -32.17
C PRO A 153 36.38 -3.36 -32.48
N HIS A 154 36.49 -4.51 -33.16
CA HIS A 154 35.34 -5.34 -33.48
C HIS A 154 34.75 -6.00 -32.23
N LEU A 155 35.62 -6.54 -31.36
CA LEU A 155 35.21 -7.12 -30.09
C LEU A 155 34.61 -6.06 -29.15
N GLN A 156 35.24 -4.89 -29.07
CA GLN A 156 34.73 -3.76 -28.27
C GLN A 156 33.32 -3.37 -28.72
N LYS A 157 33.10 -3.24 -30.04
CA LYS A 157 31.78 -2.95 -30.60
C LYS A 157 30.76 -4.03 -30.24
N GLY A 158 31.10 -5.31 -30.40
CA GLY A 158 30.19 -6.42 -30.08
C GLY A 158 29.77 -6.45 -28.60
N PHE A 159 30.68 -6.12 -27.68
CA PHE A 159 30.36 -5.93 -26.27
C PHE A 159 29.39 -4.76 -26.05
N LEU A 160 29.66 -3.59 -26.65
CA LEU A 160 28.81 -2.41 -26.50
C LEU A 160 27.40 -2.64 -27.07
N ASP A 161 27.29 -3.25 -28.24
CA ASP A 161 26.00 -3.60 -28.86
C ASP A 161 25.19 -4.52 -27.93
N SER A 162 25.85 -5.48 -27.27
CA SER A 162 25.20 -6.37 -26.29
C SER A 162 24.80 -5.63 -25.01
N GLY A 163 25.62 -4.67 -24.57
CA GLY A 163 25.31 -3.79 -23.45
C GLY A 163 24.07 -2.93 -23.69
N TYR A 164 23.95 -2.34 -24.89
CA TYR A 164 22.75 -1.57 -25.27
C TYR A 164 21.51 -2.44 -25.42
N ARG A 165 21.65 -3.70 -25.85
CA ARG A 165 20.52 -4.65 -25.85
C ARG A 165 20.04 -4.96 -24.43
N ILE A 166 20.94 -5.12 -23.46
CA ILE A 166 20.55 -5.26 -22.05
C ILE A 166 19.76 -4.02 -21.60
N LEU A 167 20.26 -2.81 -21.88
CA LEU A 167 19.55 -1.58 -21.52
C LEU A 167 18.15 -1.49 -22.13
N GLY A 168 18.01 -1.80 -23.42
CA GLY A 168 16.71 -1.83 -24.09
C GLY A 168 15.75 -2.85 -23.46
N ALA A 169 16.24 -4.04 -23.12
CA ALA A 169 15.43 -5.06 -22.46
C ALA A 169 15.05 -4.66 -21.02
N VAL A 170 15.96 -4.01 -20.27
CA VAL A 170 15.65 -3.44 -18.94
C VAL A 170 14.57 -2.35 -19.05
N ALA A 171 14.67 -1.47 -20.05
CA ALA A 171 13.67 -0.42 -20.28
C ALA A 171 12.27 -1.02 -20.55
N LYS A 172 12.19 -2.10 -21.35
CA LYS A 172 10.94 -2.84 -21.56
C LYS A 172 10.37 -3.45 -20.29
N VAL A 173 11.24 -4.04 -19.45
CA VAL A 173 10.80 -4.54 -18.13
C VAL A 173 10.24 -3.39 -17.31
N ARG A 174 10.90 -2.23 -17.27
CA ARG A 174 10.41 -1.05 -16.57
C ARG A 174 9.07 -0.54 -17.11
N GLU A 175 8.92 -0.47 -18.43
CA GLU A 175 7.67 -0.04 -19.08
C GLU A 175 6.49 -0.96 -18.73
N ALA A 176 6.73 -2.26 -18.51
CA ALA A 176 5.71 -3.20 -18.06
C ALA A 176 5.11 -2.85 -16.66
N PHE A 177 5.81 -2.04 -15.86
CA PHE A 177 5.33 -1.54 -14.56
C PHE A 177 4.71 -0.14 -14.64
N GLN A 178 4.68 0.48 -15.81
CA GLN A 178 3.97 1.75 -15.97
C GLN A 178 2.46 1.50 -16.00
N PRO A 179 1.65 2.37 -15.38
CA PRO A 179 0.21 2.34 -15.59
C PRO A 179 -0.05 2.45 -17.09
N GLN A 180 -0.87 1.57 -17.66
CA GLN A 180 -1.51 1.88 -18.94
C GLN A 180 -2.47 3.02 -18.66
N GLU A 181 -1.99 4.26 -18.75
CA GLU A 181 -2.88 5.41 -18.70
C GLU A 181 -3.85 5.28 -19.87
N PRO A 182 -5.18 5.33 -19.65
CA PRO A 182 -6.09 5.60 -20.75
C PRO A 182 -5.65 6.93 -21.37
N ASP A 183 -5.58 7.00 -22.71
CA ASP A 183 -5.11 8.17 -23.45
C ASP A 183 -5.63 9.47 -22.83
N PHE A 184 -4.72 10.22 -22.21
CA PHE A 184 -5.02 11.52 -21.60
C PHE A 184 -4.39 12.63 -22.45
N PRO A 185 -5.14 13.71 -22.76
CA PRO A 185 -6.51 13.98 -22.34
C PRO A 185 -7.55 13.12 -23.09
N PRO A 186 -8.69 12.78 -22.44
CA PRO A 186 -9.83 12.23 -23.18
C PRO A 186 -10.22 13.21 -24.29
N PRO A 187 -10.68 12.71 -25.46
CA PRO A 187 -11.12 13.59 -26.52
C PRO A 187 -12.21 14.54 -26.00
N PRO A 188 -12.13 15.85 -26.30
CA PRO A 188 -13.16 16.80 -25.89
C PRO A 188 -14.52 16.30 -26.38
N PRO A 189 -15.58 16.44 -25.58
CA PRO A 189 -16.92 16.05 -26.00
C PRO A 189 -17.26 16.74 -27.33
N ASP A 190 -17.86 16.01 -28.27
CA ASP A 190 -18.24 16.56 -29.57
C ASP A 190 -19.38 17.56 -29.38
N ILE A 191 -19.00 18.84 -29.27
CA ILE A 191 -19.90 19.97 -29.07
C ILE A 191 -20.57 20.37 -30.40
N GLY A 192 -20.15 19.81 -31.53
CA GLY A 192 -20.64 20.15 -32.87
C GLY A 192 -22.08 19.72 -33.14
N GLN A 193 -22.64 18.85 -32.30
CA GLN A 193 -24.05 18.42 -32.37
C GLN A 193 -24.98 19.27 -31.49
N LEU A 194 -24.49 20.29 -30.78
CA LEU A 194 -25.35 21.24 -30.08
C LEU A 194 -25.98 22.19 -31.11
N ASN A 195 -27.12 21.78 -31.66
CA ASN A 195 -28.02 22.71 -32.32
C ASN A 195 -28.75 23.52 -31.23
N ILE A 196 -28.42 24.82 -31.12
CA ILE A 196 -29.36 25.78 -30.55
C ILE A 196 -30.38 26.01 -31.65
N ASP A 197 -31.39 25.15 -31.72
CA ASP A 197 -32.56 25.50 -32.50
C ASP A 197 -33.25 26.66 -31.78
N ASP A 198 -33.02 27.88 -32.27
CA ASP A 198 -33.82 29.06 -31.96
C ASP A 198 -35.21 28.87 -32.59
N TYR A 199 -35.95 27.86 -32.13
CA TYR A 199 -37.39 27.81 -32.40
C TYR A 199 -37.99 29.02 -31.69
N PRO A 200 -38.65 29.95 -32.40
CA PRO A 200 -39.47 30.95 -31.74
C PRO A 200 -40.45 30.21 -30.84
N ALA A 201 -40.47 30.58 -29.55
CA ALA A 201 -41.31 29.93 -28.56
C ALA A 201 -42.74 29.83 -29.12
N PRO A 202 -43.37 28.63 -29.12
CA PRO A 202 -44.73 28.50 -29.60
C PRO A 202 -45.62 29.49 -28.81
N PRO A 203 -46.57 30.18 -29.47
CA PRO A 203 -47.45 31.11 -28.78
C PRO A 203 -48.12 30.36 -27.62
N LYS A 204 -48.06 30.95 -26.42
CA LYS A 204 -48.65 30.37 -25.20
C LYS A 204 -50.07 29.86 -25.51
N PRO A 205 -50.34 28.56 -25.39
CA PRO A 205 -51.71 28.07 -25.36
C PRO A 205 -52.44 28.77 -24.20
N PRO A 206 -53.75 29.04 -24.31
CA PRO A 206 -54.54 29.43 -23.14
C PRO A 206 -54.35 28.37 -22.06
N LEU A 207 -54.13 28.80 -20.80
CA LEU A 207 -53.87 27.91 -19.67
C LEU A 207 -54.92 26.80 -19.62
N PRO A 208 -54.54 25.52 -19.73
CA PRO A 208 -55.35 24.46 -19.16
C PRO A 208 -55.35 24.68 -17.65
N GLU A 209 -56.52 24.93 -17.07
CA GLU A 209 -56.67 24.89 -15.62
C GLU A 209 -56.31 23.47 -15.13
N GLY A 210 -55.20 23.31 -14.43
CA GLY A 210 -55.08 22.19 -13.47
C GLY A 210 -53.86 21.26 -13.52
N GLU A 211 -52.84 21.44 -14.37
CA GLU A 211 -51.62 20.62 -14.26
C GLU A 211 -50.36 21.47 -14.03
N VAL A 212 -50.13 21.81 -12.76
CA VAL A 212 -48.81 22.24 -12.28
C VAL A 212 -47.90 21.00 -12.19
N PRO A 213 -46.66 21.05 -12.72
CA PRO A 213 -45.69 19.99 -12.46
C PRO A 213 -45.54 19.82 -10.94
N PRO A 214 -45.41 18.58 -10.43
CA PRO A 214 -45.35 18.33 -9.00
C PRO A 214 -44.24 19.19 -8.38
N PRO A 215 -44.48 19.82 -7.22
CA PRO A 215 -43.48 20.66 -6.57
C PRO A 215 -42.21 19.84 -6.38
N ARG A 216 -41.10 20.33 -6.94
CA ARG A 216 -39.79 19.71 -6.78
C ARG A 216 -39.53 19.63 -5.27
N PRO A 217 -39.41 18.43 -4.67
CA PRO A 217 -39.01 18.33 -3.28
C PRO A 217 -37.69 19.08 -3.11
N PRO A 218 -37.46 19.78 -1.98
CA PRO A 218 -36.20 20.45 -1.74
C PRO A 218 -35.07 19.44 -1.99
N PRO A 219 -34.05 19.78 -2.82
CA PRO A 219 -32.89 18.93 -2.96
C PRO A 219 -32.38 18.59 -1.55
N PRO A 220 -32.07 17.32 -1.25
CA PRO A 220 -31.37 17.01 -0.01
C PRO A 220 -30.17 17.94 0.08
N GLU A 221 -29.98 18.63 1.21
CA GLU A 221 -28.73 19.37 1.41
C GLU A 221 -27.60 18.35 1.31
N GLU A 222 -26.78 18.42 0.26
CA GLU A 222 -25.60 17.57 0.08
C GLU A 222 -24.47 17.97 1.05
N LYS A 223 -24.80 18.34 2.28
CA LYS A 223 -23.83 18.66 3.31
C LYS A 223 -23.52 17.38 4.06
N ASP A 224 -22.36 16.81 3.81
CA ASP A 224 -21.78 15.82 4.72
C ASP A 224 -21.71 16.42 6.13
N GLU A 225 -22.11 15.65 7.14
CA GLU A 225 -22.11 16.08 8.55
C GLU A 225 -20.70 16.54 8.96
N GLU A 226 -20.58 17.82 9.31
CA GLU A 226 -19.32 18.38 9.81
C GLU A 226 -18.99 17.82 11.20
N PHE A 227 -17.69 17.71 11.50
CA PHE A 227 -17.25 17.25 12.80
C PHE A 227 -17.67 18.25 13.89
N PRO A 228 -18.30 17.82 14.99
CA PRO A 228 -18.80 18.73 16.01
C PRO A 228 -17.71 19.63 16.59
N GLU A 229 -17.90 20.94 16.47
CA GLU A 229 -17.06 21.92 17.16
C GLU A 229 -17.35 21.86 18.67
N HIS A 230 -16.28 21.85 19.48
CA HIS A 230 -16.40 21.84 20.93
C HIS A 230 -16.58 23.26 21.42
N LYS A 231 -17.62 23.50 22.22
CA LYS A 231 -17.83 24.80 22.86
C LYS A 231 -16.93 24.88 24.10
N ALA A 232 -16.41 26.08 24.37
CA ALA A 232 -15.64 26.31 25.59
C ALA A 232 -16.50 25.97 26.82
N GLY A 233 -16.10 24.94 27.57
CA GLY A 233 -16.83 24.45 28.76
C GLY A 233 -17.38 23.02 28.65
N ASP A 234 -17.34 22.38 27.48
CA ASP A 234 -17.78 20.98 27.32
C ASP A 234 -16.81 20.02 28.03
N ILE A 235 -17.34 19.14 28.91
CA ILE A 235 -16.54 18.12 29.59
C ILE A 235 -16.44 16.89 28.69
N VAL A 236 -15.26 16.68 28.09
CA VAL A 236 -15.00 15.55 27.17
C VAL A 236 -13.79 14.73 27.57
N ASN A 237 -13.78 13.46 27.17
CA ASN A 237 -12.56 12.66 27.19
C ASN A 237 -11.64 13.05 26.03
N GLU A 238 -10.60 13.82 26.32
CA GLU A 238 -9.68 14.37 25.31
C GLU A 238 -9.03 13.28 24.43
N PRO A 239 -8.43 12.19 24.97
CA PRO A 239 -7.85 11.15 24.12
C PRO A 239 -8.84 10.47 23.17
N MET A 240 -10.08 10.24 23.59
CA MET A 240 -11.13 9.69 22.72
C MET A 240 -11.56 10.69 21.64
N MET A 241 -11.65 11.97 22.00
CA MET A 241 -11.97 13.03 21.04
C MET A 241 -10.91 13.18 19.96
N VAL A 242 -9.64 13.11 20.34
CA VAL A 242 -8.51 13.11 19.39
C VAL A 242 -8.60 11.91 18.45
N ALA A 243 -8.89 10.70 18.96
CA ALA A 243 -9.04 9.51 18.14
C ALA A 243 -10.21 9.62 17.15
N ALA A 244 -11.35 10.14 17.60
CA ALA A 244 -12.51 10.42 16.75
C ALA A 244 -12.16 11.40 15.61
N ARG A 245 -11.51 12.52 15.96
CA ARG A 245 -11.08 13.54 14.99
C ARG A 245 -10.08 12.97 13.97
N GLN A 246 -9.12 12.16 14.41
CA GLN A 246 -8.14 11.54 13.52
C GLN A 246 -8.77 10.59 12.48
N LEU A 247 -9.81 9.85 12.86
CA LEU A 247 -10.57 9.02 11.91
C LEU A 247 -11.37 9.90 10.95
N HIS A 248 -12.08 10.91 11.47
CA HIS A 248 -12.84 11.85 10.67
C HIS A 248 -11.94 12.56 9.64
N ASP A 249 -10.75 13.01 10.05
CA ASP A 249 -9.82 13.72 9.16
C ASP A 249 -9.26 12.85 8.05
N GLU A 250 -9.20 11.53 8.23
CA GLU A 250 -8.88 10.62 7.14
C GLU A 250 -10.08 10.41 6.21
N ALA A 251 -11.26 10.16 6.78
CA ALA A 251 -12.47 9.88 6.01
C ALA A 251 -12.99 11.10 5.23
N ARG A 252 -12.84 12.32 5.76
CA ARG A 252 -13.29 13.58 5.13
C ARG A 252 -12.57 13.90 3.82
N LYS A 253 -11.41 13.29 3.57
CA LYS A 253 -10.67 13.48 2.31
C LYS A 253 -11.41 12.89 1.12
N TRP A 254 -12.38 12.02 1.38
CA TRP A 254 -13.10 11.23 0.40
C TRP A 254 -14.60 11.55 0.42
N SER A 255 -15.23 11.50 -0.76
CA SER A 255 -16.68 11.54 -0.86
C SER A 255 -17.29 10.25 -0.28
N SER A 256 -18.41 10.39 0.42
CA SER A 256 -19.24 9.28 0.90
C SER A 256 -20.13 8.71 -0.21
N LYS A 257 -20.33 9.46 -1.32
CA LYS A 257 -21.19 9.05 -2.44
C LYS A 257 -20.61 7.83 -3.14
N GLY A 258 -21.34 6.71 -3.09
CA GLY A 258 -20.90 5.43 -3.66
C GLY A 258 -19.73 4.78 -2.92
N ASN A 259 -19.47 5.18 -1.66
CA ASN A 259 -18.42 4.61 -0.82
C ASN A 259 -18.89 4.46 0.64
N ASP A 260 -19.52 3.31 0.92
CA ASP A 260 -20.07 3.00 2.23
C ASP A 260 -19.00 2.81 3.30
N ILE A 261 -17.75 2.48 2.93
CA ILE A 261 -16.62 2.44 3.89
C ILE A 261 -16.39 3.83 4.48
N ILE A 262 -16.35 4.86 3.61
CA ILE A 262 -16.19 6.25 4.03
C ILE A 262 -17.40 6.73 4.82
N GLY A 263 -18.62 6.40 4.36
CA GLY A 263 -19.84 6.72 5.08
C GLY A 263 -19.85 6.15 6.50
N ALA A 264 -19.52 4.86 6.65
CA ALA A 264 -19.43 4.20 7.95
C ALA A 264 -18.31 4.78 8.82
N ALA A 265 -17.13 5.06 8.26
CA ALA A 265 -16.01 5.67 8.98
C ALA A 265 -16.35 7.06 9.53
N LYS A 266 -17.03 7.91 8.74
CA LYS A 266 -17.53 9.22 9.21
C LYS A 266 -18.51 9.07 10.37
N ARG A 267 -19.51 8.19 10.22
CA ARG A 267 -20.46 7.88 11.31
C ARG A 267 -19.76 7.39 12.58
N MET A 268 -18.78 6.49 12.45
CA MET A 268 -18.01 6.00 13.60
C MET A 268 -17.26 7.11 14.31
N ALA A 269 -16.65 8.05 13.58
CA ALA A 269 -15.96 9.18 14.17
C ALA A 269 -16.92 10.11 14.95
N LEU A 270 -18.09 10.41 14.39
CA LEU A 270 -19.11 11.23 15.06
C LEU A 270 -19.66 10.55 16.32
N LEU A 271 -19.95 9.26 16.25
CA LEU A 271 -20.36 8.48 17.42
C LEU A 271 -19.25 8.40 18.47
N MET A 272 -17.99 8.27 18.08
CA MET A 272 -16.87 8.27 19.02
C MET A 272 -16.70 9.63 19.70
N ALA A 273 -16.96 10.72 18.97
CA ALA A 273 -16.98 12.07 19.54
C ALA A 273 -18.10 12.23 20.57
N GLU A 274 -19.28 11.66 20.32
CA GLU A 274 -20.37 11.62 21.29
C GLU A 274 -20.03 10.75 22.51
N MET A 275 -19.41 9.58 22.29
CA MET A 275 -18.95 8.71 23.38
C MET A 275 -17.97 9.43 24.31
N SER A 276 -17.09 10.29 23.80
CA SER A 276 -16.13 11.03 24.64
C SER A 276 -16.82 11.96 25.64
N ARG A 277 -17.98 12.54 25.28
CA ARG A 277 -18.81 13.37 26.17
C ARG A 277 -19.52 12.50 27.20
N LEU A 278 -20.09 11.37 26.76
CA LEU A 278 -20.83 10.44 27.60
C LEU A 278 -19.97 9.78 28.69
N VAL A 279 -18.66 9.67 28.47
CA VAL A 279 -17.72 9.04 29.42
C VAL A 279 -17.32 9.97 30.57
N ARG A 280 -17.27 11.30 30.38
CA ARG A 280 -16.93 12.27 31.44
C ARG A 280 -18.12 13.08 31.97
N GLY A 281 -19.24 13.15 31.25
CA GLY A 281 -20.41 13.95 31.66
C GLY A 281 -21.07 13.41 32.94
N GLY A 282 -21.14 14.26 33.98
CA GLY A 282 -21.73 13.92 35.29
C GLY A 282 -23.23 13.58 35.26
N SER A 283 -23.96 13.90 34.19
CA SER A 283 -25.31 13.40 33.94
C SER A 283 -25.23 12.08 33.13
N GLY A 284 -24.79 11.01 33.80
CA GLY A 284 -24.54 9.70 33.21
C GLY A 284 -25.77 9.08 32.55
N ASN A 285 -25.97 9.35 31.26
CA ASN A 285 -26.99 8.67 30.48
C ASN A 285 -26.46 7.29 30.07
N LYS A 286 -26.47 6.36 31.03
CA LYS A 286 -26.00 4.96 30.87
C LYS A 286 -26.54 4.30 29.60
N ARG A 287 -27.82 4.56 29.31
CA ARG A 287 -28.51 4.06 28.13
C ARG A 287 -27.92 4.64 26.85
N ALA A 288 -27.61 5.93 26.82
CA ALA A 288 -26.96 6.56 25.68
C ALA A 288 -25.53 6.02 25.46
N LEU A 289 -24.74 5.82 26.52
CA LEU A 289 -23.39 5.25 26.39
C LEU A 289 -23.42 3.84 25.77
N ILE A 290 -24.31 2.97 26.26
CA ILE A 290 -24.48 1.62 25.73
C ILE A 290 -24.98 1.65 24.28
N GLN A 291 -25.92 2.55 23.96
CA GLN A 291 -26.46 2.68 22.61
C GLN A 291 -25.38 3.18 21.64
N CYS A 292 -24.62 4.20 22.03
CA CYS A 292 -23.49 4.71 21.26
C CYS A 292 -22.46 3.60 20.95
N ALA A 293 -22.13 2.75 21.92
CA ALA A 293 -21.23 1.62 21.70
C ALA A 293 -21.80 0.58 20.71
N LYS A 294 -23.11 0.33 20.75
CA LYS A 294 -23.79 -0.56 19.78
C LYS A 294 -23.79 0.01 18.37
N ASP A 295 -24.00 1.32 18.23
CA ASP A 295 -24.02 1.98 16.93
C ASP A 295 -22.61 2.04 16.31
N ILE A 296 -21.57 2.30 17.12
CA ILE A 296 -20.17 2.18 16.69
C ILE A 296 -19.88 0.74 16.23
N ALA A 297 -20.33 -0.26 16.99
CA ALA A 297 -20.11 -1.66 16.64
C ALA A 297 -20.77 -2.03 15.30
N LYS A 298 -22.02 -1.61 15.09
CA LYS A 298 -22.75 -1.85 13.84
C LYS A 298 -22.05 -1.22 12.63
N ALA A 299 -21.58 0.03 12.76
CA ALA A 299 -20.83 0.70 11.69
C ALA A 299 -19.46 0.04 11.46
N SER A 300 -18.81 -0.47 12.51
CA SER A 300 -17.53 -1.18 12.40
C SER A 300 -17.66 -2.52 11.66
N ASP A 301 -18.78 -3.22 11.82
CA ASP A 301 -19.08 -4.47 11.11
C ASP A 301 -19.28 -4.19 9.60
N GLU A 302 -19.91 -3.07 9.27
CA GLU A 302 -20.08 -2.60 7.89
C GLU A 302 -18.72 -2.30 7.22
N VAL A 303 -17.84 -1.55 7.88
CA VAL A 303 -16.47 -1.31 7.40
C VAL A 303 -15.74 -2.64 7.16
N THR A 304 -15.80 -3.55 8.12
CA THR A 304 -15.11 -4.85 8.01
C THR A 304 -15.64 -5.67 6.84
N ARG A 305 -16.96 -5.74 6.68
CA ARG A 305 -17.60 -6.48 5.57
C ARG A 305 -17.17 -5.94 4.21
N LEU A 306 -17.23 -4.62 4.03
CA LEU A 306 -16.88 -3.98 2.77
C LEU A 306 -15.38 -4.09 2.47
N ALA A 307 -14.53 -3.90 3.49
CA ALA A 307 -13.08 -4.06 3.37
C ALA A 307 -12.70 -5.48 2.93
N LYS A 308 -13.37 -6.51 3.46
CA LYS A 308 -13.18 -7.89 3.02
C LYS A 308 -13.58 -8.12 1.56
N GLU A 309 -14.63 -7.45 1.08
CA GLU A 309 -15.03 -7.55 -0.33
C GLU A 309 -14.02 -6.85 -1.25
N VAL A 310 -13.51 -5.66 -0.86
CA VAL A 310 -12.40 -5.00 -1.57
C VAL A 310 -11.17 -5.90 -1.61
N ALA A 311 -10.80 -6.49 -0.47
CA ALA A 311 -9.66 -7.41 -0.38
C ALA A 311 -9.83 -8.62 -1.33
N LYS A 312 -11.03 -9.20 -1.41
CA LYS A 312 -11.34 -10.34 -2.28
C LYS A 312 -11.15 -10.03 -3.77
N GLN A 313 -11.32 -8.78 -4.17
CA GLN A 313 -11.24 -8.34 -5.56
C GLN A 313 -9.88 -7.75 -5.93
N CYS A 314 -9.04 -7.48 -4.93
CA CYS A 314 -7.66 -7.06 -5.11
C CYS A 314 -6.81 -8.18 -5.72
N THR A 315 -6.16 -7.88 -6.84
CA THR A 315 -5.23 -8.75 -7.56
C THR A 315 -3.82 -8.76 -6.98
N ASP A 316 -3.49 -7.79 -6.11
CA ASP A 316 -2.21 -7.73 -5.43
C ASP A 316 -2.27 -8.46 -4.09
N LYS A 317 -1.53 -9.57 -3.97
CA LYS A 317 -1.54 -10.42 -2.77
C LYS A 317 -1.05 -9.70 -1.53
N ARG A 318 -0.03 -8.85 -1.65
CA ARG A 318 0.57 -8.11 -0.53
C ARG A 318 -0.43 -7.10 0.02
N ILE A 319 -0.99 -6.25 -0.85
CA ILE A 319 -2.00 -5.26 -0.46
C ILE A 319 -3.23 -5.96 0.15
N ARG A 320 -3.70 -7.03 -0.48
CA ARG A 320 -4.82 -7.83 0.04
C ARG A 320 -4.55 -8.37 1.45
N THR A 321 -3.36 -8.92 1.67
CA THR A 321 -2.98 -9.49 2.98
C THR A 321 -2.91 -8.39 4.04
N ASN A 322 -2.34 -7.23 3.72
CA ASN A 322 -2.28 -6.09 4.63
C ASN A 322 -3.67 -5.59 5.03
N LEU A 323 -4.56 -5.42 4.05
CA LEU A 323 -5.96 -5.03 4.28
C LEU A 323 -6.70 -6.02 5.19
N LEU A 324 -6.54 -7.33 4.95
CA LEU A 324 -7.14 -8.36 5.80
C LEU A 324 -6.59 -8.31 7.23
N GLN A 325 -5.26 -8.25 7.40
CA GLN A 325 -4.62 -8.18 8.71
C GLN A 325 -5.14 -7.03 9.58
N VAL A 326 -5.39 -5.85 8.98
CA VAL A 326 -5.90 -4.71 9.73
C VAL A 326 -7.40 -4.79 9.98
N CYS A 327 -8.19 -5.14 8.96
CA CYS A 327 -9.66 -5.14 9.08
C CYS A 327 -10.17 -6.26 9.99
N GLU A 328 -9.47 -7.40 10.10
CA GLU A 328 -9.87 -8.53 10.93
C GLU A 328 -9.67 -8.30 12.44
N ARG A 329 -8.96 -7.24 12.82
CA ARG A 329 -8.84 -6.80 14.22
C ARG A 329 -10.11 -6.10 14.70
N ILE A 330 -10.84 -5.45 13.78
CA ILE A 330 -11.99 -4.59 14.09
C ILE A 330 -13.10 -5.33 14.85
N PRO A 331 -13.56 -6.55 14.45
CA PRO A 331 -14.63 -7.25 15.17
C PRO A 331 -14.31 -7.54 16.64
N THR A 332 -13.07 -7.91 16.93
CA THR A 332 -12.59 -8.18 18.30
C THR A 332 -12.56 -6.91 19.13
N ILE A 333 -11.96 -5.83 18.59
CA ILE A 333 -11.86 -4.54 19.29
C ILE A 333 -13.27 -3.95 19.54
N SER A 334 -14.17 -4.04 18.55
CA SER A 334 -15.57 -3.62 18.63
C SER A 334 -16.36 -4.40 19.70
N THR A 335 -16.12 -5.71 19.81
CA THR A 335 -16.72 -6.54 20.86
C THR A 335 -16.24 -6.11 22.24
N GLN A 336 -14.94 -5.85 22.40
CA GLN A 336 -14.37 -5.30 23.63
C GLN A 336 -14.96 -3.93 23.96
N LEU A 337 -15.16 -3.04 22.97
CA LEU A 337 -15.78 -1.72 23.18
C LEU A 337 -17.17 -1.86 23.81
N LYS A 338 -18.00 -2.79 23.32
CA LYS A 338 -19.33 -3.07 23.88
C LYS A 338 -19.25 -3.52 25.34
N ILE A 339 -18.31 -4.40 25.67
CA ILE A 339 -18.11 -4.92 27.03
C ILE A 339 -17.65 -3.78 27.95
N LEU A 340 -16.60 -3.04 27.58
CA LEU A 340 -16.04 -1.94 28.37
C LEU A 340 -17.04 -0.80 28.56
N SER A 341 -17.83 -0.48 27.54
CA SER A 341 -18.91 0.52 27.64
C SER A 341 -20.00 0.07 28.61
N THR A 342 -20.33 -1.22 28.63
CA THR A 342 -21.29 -1.79 29.60
C THR A 342 -20.72 -1.73 31.02
N VAL A 343 -19.45 -2.10 31.21
CA VAL A 343 -18.76 -1.98 32.50
C VAL A 343 -18.81 -0.53 32.99
N LYS A 344 -18.34 0.43 32.18
CA LYS A 344 -18.38 1.86 32.55
C LYS A 344 -19.79 2.34 32.86
N ALA A 345 -20.80 1.93 32.09
CA ALA A 345 -22.19 2.30 32.33
C ALA A 345 -22.71 1.79 33.70
N THR A 346 -22.28 0.62 34.16
CA THR A 346 -22.67 0.13 35.50
C THR A 346 -22.02 0.93 36.63
N MET A 347 -20.87 1.54 36.37
CA MET A 347 -20.09 2.33 37.35
C MET A 347 -20.55 3.79 37.45
N LEU A 348 -21.19 4.34 36.42
CA LEU A 348 -21.70 5.72 36.45
C LEU A 348 -22.75 5.92 37.57
N GLY A 349 -22.54 6.94 38.41
CA GLY A 349 -23.52 7.37 39.43
C GLY A 349 -23.75 6.39 40.58
N ARG A 350 -22.81 5.47 40.85
CA ARG A 350 -22.82 4.63 42.05
C ARG A 350 -21.90 5.23 43.11
N THR A 351 -22.36 5.27 44.35
CA THR A 351 -21.61 5.79 45.51
C THR A 351 -20.69 4.77 46.16
N ASN A 352 -20.84 3.49 45.81
CA ASN A 352 -20.13 2.36 46.45
C ASN A 352 -18.93 1.86 45.63
N ILE A 353 -18.53 2.59 44.58
CA ILE A 353 -17.42 2.26 43.71
C ILE A 353 -16.37 3.34 43.92
N SER A 354 -15.10 2.96 44.05
CA SER A 354 -14.05 3.95 44.25
C SER A 354 -13.84 4.77 42.97
N ASP A 355 -13.45 6.03 43.13
CA ASP A 355 -13.11 6.88 41.99
C ASP A 355 -11.97 6.26 41.15
N GLU A 356 -11.05 5.56 41.81
CA GLU A 356 -9.92 4.85 41.19
C GLU A 356 -10.37 3.69 40.28
N GLU A 357 -11.33 2.87 40.71
CA GLU A 357 -11.91 1.80 39.87
C GLU A 357 -12.61 2.39 38.63
N SER A 358 -13.36 3.48 38.83
CA SER A 358 -14.06 4.18 37.75
C SER A 358 -13.11 4.83 36.75
N GLU A 359 -11.97 5.33 37.22
CA GLU A 359 -10.90 5.90 36.40
C GLU A 359 -10.20 4.81 35.59
N GLN A 360 -9.78 3.70 36.20
CA GLN A 360 -9.16 2.57 35.49
C GLN A 360 -10.07 1.99 34.39
N ALA A 361 -11.37 1.82 34.68
CA ALA A 361 -12.34 1.37 33.66
C ALA A 361 -12.45 2.38 32.49
N THR A 362 -12.27 3.67 32.77
CA THR A 362 -12.23 4.71 31.75
C THR A 362 -10.98 4.58 30.89
N GLU A 363 -9.80 4.40 31.49
CA GLU A 363 -8.54 4.24 30.76
C GLU A 363 -8.59 3.05 29.80
N MET A 364 -9.11 1.90 30.25
CA MET A 364 -9.28 0.72 29.39
C MET A 364 -10.21 1.00 28.21
N LEU A 365 -11.34 1.70 28.46
CA LEU A 365 -12.29 2.08 27.41
C LEU A 365 -11.66 3.04 26.40
N VAL A 366 -10.91 4.04 26.89
CA VAL A 366 -10.20 5.03 26.07
C VAL A 366 -9.17 4.35 25.17
N HIS A 367 -8.34 3.47 25.73
CA HIS A 367 -7.33 2.75 24.97
C HIS A 367 -7.96 1.82 23.91
N ASN A 368 -9.06 1.15 24.24
CA ASN A 368 -9.81 0.35 23.27
C ASN A 368 -10.41 1.21 22.14
N ALA A 369 -10.98 2.37 22.47
CA ALA A 369 -11.52 3.32 21.50
C ALA A 369 -10.44 3.86 20.55
N GLN A 370 -9.26 4.21 21.06
CA GLN A 370 -8.12 4.64 20.25
C GLN A 370 -7.69 3.55 19.26
N ASN A 371 -7.58 2.31 19.72
CA ASN A 371 -7.24 1.17 18.86
C ASN A 371 -8.28 0.95 17.77
N LEU A 372 -9.58 1.09 18.08
CA LEU A 372 -10.64 0.94 17.08
C LEU A 372 -10.56 2.02 16.00
N MET A 373 -10.45 3.29 16.39
CA MET A 373 -10.35 4.40 15.42
C MET A 373 -9.11 4.26 14.55
N GLN A 374 -7.98 3.83 15.12
CA GLN A 374 -6.75 3.61 14.37
C GLN A 374 -6.88 2.44 13.38
N SER A 375 -7.44 1.29 13.79
CA SER A 375 -7.65 0.14 12.89
C SER A 375 -8.61 0.46 11.75
N VAL A 376 -9.68 1.22 12.01
CA VAL A 376 -10.62 1.67 10.96
C VAL A 376 -9.93 2.65 10.01
N LYS A 377 -9.16 3.60 10.52
CA LYS A 377 -8.41 4.57 9.71
C LYS A 377 -7.41 3.87 8.78
N GLU A 378 -6.66 2.90 9.29
CA GLU A 378 -5.74 2.10 8.48
C GLU A 378 -6.51 1.25 7.46
N THR A 379 -7.65 0.66 7.84
CA THR A 379 -8.52 -0.07 6.91
C THR A 379 -9.02 0.80 5.75
N VAL A 380 -9.36 2.07 6.00
CA VAL A 380 -9.74 3.03 4.94
C VAL A 380 -8.59 3.23 3.95
N ARG A 381 -7.36 3.40 4.44
CA ARG A 381 -6.17 3.60 3.59
C ARG A 381 -5.83 2.36 2.78
N GLU A 382 -5.81 1.19 3.42
CA GLU A 382 -5.51 -0.07 2.75
C GLU A 382 -6.61 -0.46 1.74
N ALA A 383 -7.89 -0.13 2.02
CA ALA A 383 -8.99 -0.34 1.09
C ALA A 383 -8.88 0.57 -0.15
N GLU A 384 -8.41 1.80 0.00
CA GLU A 384 -8.11 2.69 -1.12
C GLU A 384 -6.95 2.15 -1.96
N ALA A 385 -5.84 1.77 -1.34
CA ALA A 385 -4.70 1.18 -2.03
C ALA A 385 -5.10 -0.10 -2.81
N ALA A 386 -5.89 -0.97 -2.18
CA ALA A 386 -6.42 -2.18 -2.80
C ALA A 386 -7.34 -1.87 -4.00
N SER A 387 -8.06 -0.75 -3.96
CA SER A 387 -8.99 -0.38 -5.02
C SER A 387 -8.33 -0.10 -6.36
N ILE A 388 -7.06 0.32 -6.36
CA ILE A 388 -6.27 0.59 -7.56
C ILE A 388 -5.91 -0.72 -8.29
N LYS A 389 -5.87 -1.84 -7.57
CA LYS A 389 -5.48 -3.16 -8.09
C LYS A 389 -6.66 -4.14 -8.13
N ILE A 390 -7.86 -3.66 -8.41
CA ILE A 390 -9.05 -4.50 -8.56
C ILE A 390 -9.04 -5.25 -9.91
N ARG A 391 -9.60 -6.46 -9.94
CA ARG A 391 -9.81 -7.23 -11.17
C ARG A 391 -10.66 -6.46 -12.20
N THR A 392 -10.33 -6.55 -13.48
CA THR A 392 -11.05 -5.87 -14.57
C THR A 392 -12.50 -6.30 -14.75
N ASP A 393 -12.90 -7.48 -14.24
CA ASP A 393 -14.26 -8.04 -14.28
C ASP A 393 -15.01 -7.87 -12.93
N ALA A 394 -14.47 -7.09 -12.01
CA ALA A 394 -15.06 -6.88 -10.69
C ALA A 394 -16.39 -6.12 -10.76
N GLY A 395 -17.47 -6.76 -10.33
CA GLY A 395 -18.81 -6.15 -10.22
C GLY A 395 -19.03 -5.28 -8.99
N PHE A 396 -18.03 -5.10 -8.12
CA PHE A 396 -18.10 -4.25 -6.93
C PHE A 396 -16.95 -3.26 -6.95
N THR A 397 -17.26 -1.97 -7.01
CA THR A 397 -16.24 -0.92 -6.95
C THR A 397 -16.75 0.19 -6.07
N LEU A 398 -15.99 0.51 -5.02
CA LEU A 398 -16.23 1.68 -4.21
C LEU A 398 -15.68 2.91 -4.93
N HIS A 399 -16.41 4.01 -4.88
CA HIS A 399 -16.02 5.24 -5.56
C HIS A 399 -15.03 6.03 -4.69
N TRP A 400 -13.75 5.98 -5.05
CA TRP A 400 -12.69 6.71 -4.36
C TRP A 400 -12.47 8.07 -5.02
N VAL A 401 -13.30 9.05 -4.66
CA VAL A 401 -13.20 10.42 -5.18
C VAL A 401 -12.77 11.36 -4.06
N ARG A 402 -11.70 12.12 -4.30
CA ARG A 402 -11.26 13.18 -3.38
C ARG A 402 -12.33 14.27 -3.32
N LYS A 403 -12.66 14.73 -2.12
CA LYS A 403 -13.54 15.89 -1.98
C LYS A 403 -12.90 17.14 -2.57
N THR A 404 -13.69 17.87 -3.34
CA THR A 404 -13.35 19.18 -3.91
C THR A 404 -14.52 20.13 -3.70
N PRO A 405 -14.33 21.46 -3.83
CA PRO A 405 -15.43 22.42 -3.71
C PRO A 405 -16.64 22.14 -4.61
N TRP A 406 -16.44 21.45 -5.74
CA TRP A 406 -17.47 21.07 -6.72
C TRP A 406 -17.93 19.60 -6.59
N TYR A 407 -17.33 18.80 -5.71
CA TYR A 407 -17.70 17.42 -5.42
C TYR A 407 -17.79 17.24 -3.90
N GLN A 408 -18.94 17.69 -3.35
CA GLN A 408 -19.22 17.66 -1.92
C GLN A 408 -19.64 16.27 -1.43
#